data_AF-A0AAW9DQK2-F1
#
_entry.id   AF-A0AAW9DQK2-F1
#
_cell.length_a   1.000
_cell.length_b   1.000
_cell.length_c   1.000
_cell.angle_alpha   90.00
_cell.angle_beta   90.00
_cell.angle_gamma   90.00
#
_symmetry.space_group_name_H-M   'P 1'
#
loop_
_entity.id
_entity.type
_entity.pdbx_description
1 polymer ?
#
loop_
_entity_poly.entity_id
_entity_poly.type
_entity_poly.pdbx_seq_one_letter_code
_entity_poly.pdbx_strand_id
1 'polypeptide(L)'
;MGGALDRNVRHCVAAVAGAIRLMGGSGDVIVRLFAVGIGFAAMVLMAAALALMDGRLQAMRLGVGSGPWRQPLRDLTRLGRKRRLRPGFASPLYPVWPVVAATATIAAALIVPGFAFGTWRGVLASPWALLGLMAIAAAVRIAAMLESGAAMRGFEAARSKRSLIAALAIWAVGFGVIAIRGGGDALGSIGAGLAASASAGPGDAMLTVLIGLALALSLGGFGFATPGDYAGPERALFVAEAMLRRVVLISALVAVVAPMPMADARLVATWPLGMLGWIVKVAVVGVVLVGFAPRRYAMRLAAAALCGALALVVLEQARTGFWIVVLGAACVVAGLVWLVRSRGAVDDGALRAASLMQGGVALVGLALADPAGVVRGVGPGTGAVLILLTIGLVRVAGLLAGPGGWVQMAGLIALAGLPPFAGFAGDFAVVEAAMRDSVWLGSALLAGLALAGAVLLGAIGIVPANDRAARAGRGVAAVMLIVAGLIGVAPWLIAGIG
;
A
#
# COMPACT_ATOMS: atom_id res chain seq x y z
N MET A 1 -27.06 14.49 -30.81
CA MET A 1 -25.95 14.08 -29.92
C MET A 1 -24.88 15.15 -29.65
N GLY A 2 -24.70 16.19 -30.50
CA GLY A 2 -23.66 17.22 -30.30
C GLY A 2 -23.78 18.11 -29.05
N GLY A 3 -25.00 18.42 -28.58
CA GLY A 3 -25.20 19.34 -27.45
C GLY A 3 -24.92 18.79 -26.04
N ALA A 4 -24.71 17.47 -25.90
CA ALA A 4 -24.36 16.84 -24.62
C ALA A 4 -22.85 16.82 -24.38
N LEU A 5 -22.05 16.65 -25.44
CA LEU A 5 -20.59 16.69 -25.37
C LEU A 5 -20.08 18.09 -25.01
N ASP A 6 -20.70 19.11 -25.61
CA ASP A 6 -20.33 20.52 -25.44
C ASP A 6 -20.59 21.01 -23.99
N ARG A 7 -21.70 20.60 -23.36
CA ARG A 7 -21.96 20.92 -21.94
C ARG A 7 -20.92 20.30 -21.00
N ASN A 8 -20.50 19.06 -21.23
CA ASN A 8 -19.50 18.40 -20.39
C ASN A 8 -18.11 19.05 -20.55
N VAL A 9 -17.74 19.44 -21.77
CA VAL A 9 -16.50 20.18 -22.05
C VAL A 9 -16.51 21.54 -21.36
N ARG A 10 -17.61 22.30 -21.45
CA ARG A 10 -17.74 23.61 -20.77
C ARG A 10 -17.67 23.48 -19.24
N HIS A 11 -18.27 22.46 -18.64
CA HIS A 11 -18.16 22.22 -17.20
C HIS A 11 -16.74 21.82 -16.78
N CYS A 12 -16.03 21.03 -17.60
CA CYS A 12 -14.63 20.69 -17.35
C CYS A 12 -13.72 21.92 -17.45
N VAL A 13 -13.88 22.72 -18.51
CA VAL A 13 -13.11 23.96 -18.71
C VAL A 13 -13.40 24.98 -17.60
N ALA A 14 -14.66 25.14 -17.18
CA ALA A 14 -15.02 26.01 -16.06
C ALA A 14 -14.47 25.51 -14.72
N ALA A 15 -14.43 24.20 -14.48
CA ALA A 15 -13.83 23.62 -13.27
C ALA A 15 -12.30 23.80 -13.25
N VAL A 16 -11.64 23.65 -14.40
CA VAL A 16 -10.19 23.89 -14.55
C VAL A 16 -9.87 25.37 -14.43
N ALA A 17 -10.63 26.26 -15.08
CA ALA A 17 -10.46 27.71 -14.98
C ALA A 17 -10.76 28.24 -13.56
N GLY A 18 -11.76 27.67 -12.88
CA GLY A 18 -12.05 27.94 -11.47
C GLY A 18 -10.92 27.46 -10.55
N ALA A 19 -10.35 26.28 -10.80
CA ALA A 19 -9.17 25.81 -10.09
C ALA A 19 -7.96 26.71 -10.34
N ILE A 20 -7.75 27.20 -11.57
CA ILE A 20 -6.67 28.13 -11.91
C ILE A 20 -6.85 29.49 -11.21
N ARG A 21 -8.07 30.04 -11.16
CA ARG A 21 -8.34 31.29 -10.41
C ARG A 21 -8.20 31.13 -8.89
N LEU A 22 -8.53 29.96 -8.35
CA LEU A 22 -8.34 29.64 -6.94
C LEU A 22 -6.86 29.35 -6.58
N MET A 23 -5.99 29.14 -7.57
CA MET A 23 -4.59 28.78 -7.37
C MET A 23 -3.65 29.97 -7.06
N GLY A 24 -4.19 31.18 -6.86
CA GLY A 24 -3.39 32.37 -6.57
C GLY A 24 -2.66 32.85 -7.83
N GLY A 25 -2.09 34.07 -7.78
CA GLY A 25 -1.34 34.63 -8.91
C GLY A 25 -0.26 33.69 -9.43
N SER A 26 0.20 33.89 -10.66
CA SER A 26 1.27 33.09 -11.30
C SER A 26 2.50 32.84 -10.40
N GLY A 27 2.79 33.75 -9.46
CA GLY A 27 3.84 33.60 -8.44
C GLY A 27 3.63 32.41 -7.49
N ASP A 28 2.40 32.13 -7.04
CA ASP A 28 2.11 31.06 -6.07
C ASP A 28 2.40 29.67 -6.66
N VAL A 29 2.08 29.48 -7.94
CA VAL A 29 2.33 28.22 -8.65
C VAL A 29 3.83 27.96 -8.77
N ILE A 30 4.61 29.00 -9.11
CA ILE A 30 6.07 28.90 -9.25
C ILE A 30 6.70 28.53 -7.91
N VAL A 31 6.33 29.20 -6.81
CA VAL A 31 6.88 28.91 -5.47
C VAL A 31 6.55 27.47 -5.04
N ARG A 32 5.32 27.01 -5.29
CA ARG A 32 4.91 25.63 -5.01
C ARG A 32 5.65 24.59 -5.86
N LEU A 33 5.95 24.90 -7.13
CA LEU A 33 6.77 24.04 -7.98
C LEU A 33 8.22 23.95 -7.47
N PHE A 34 8.80 25.07 -7.03
CA PHE A 34 10.12 25.07 -6.39
C PHE A 34 10.14 24.20 -5.13
N ALA A 35 9.10 24.28 -4.29
CA ALA A 35 8.98 23.41 -3.11
C ALA A 35 8.98 21.92 -3.49
N VAL A 36 8.28 21.53 -4.56
CA VAL A 36 8.31 20.14 -5.07
C VAL A 36 9.71 19.75 -5.55
N GLY A 37 10.38 20.61 -6.32
CA GLY A 37 11.73 20.34 -6.83
C GLY A 37 12.75 20.16 -5.71
N ILE A 38 12.75 21.07 -4.73
CA ILE A 38 13.61 21.00 -3.55
C ILE A 38 13.29 19.76 -2.71
N GLY A 39 12.01 19.46 -2.48
CA GLY A 39 11.58 18.28 -1.73
C GLY A 39 12.04 16.98 -2.39
N PHE A 40 11.89 16.88 -3.71
CA PHE A 40 12.38 15.73 -4.47
C PHE A 40 13.90 15.58 -4.39
N ALA A 41 14.65 16.67 -4.59
CA ALA A 41 16.11 16.67 -4.46
C ALA A 41 16.54 16.23 -3.04
N ALA A 42 15.87 16.73 -2.00
CA ALA A 42 16.12 16.34 -0.62
C ALA A 42 15.84 14.85 -0.38
N MET A 43 14.77 14.28 -0.96
CA MET A 43 14.50 12.83 -0.90
C MET A 43 15.60 12.00 -1.57
N VAL A 44 16.10 12.42 -2.73
CA VAL A 44 17.21 11.73 -3.43
C VAL A 44 18.50 11.77 -2.60
N LEU A 45 18.84 12.93 -2.02
CA LEU A 45 20.00 13.08 -1.15
C LEU A 45 19.87 12.24 0.12
N MET A 46 18.68 12.21 0.73
CA MET A 46 18.39 11.40 1.91
C MET A 46 18.45 9.90 1.58
N ALA A 47 18.01 9.49 0.39
CA ALA A 47 18.10 8.10 -0.06
C ALA A 47 19.55 7.64 -0.17
N ALA A 48 20.42 8.50 -0.71
CA ALA A 48 21.86 8.27 -0.69
C ALA A 48 22.40 8.21 0.75
N ALA A 49 22.08 9.20 1.60
CA ALA A 49 22.56 9.26 2.98
C ALA A 49 22.20 8.00 3.80
N LEU A 50 20.93 7.57 3.76
CA LEU A 50 20.49 6.34 4.43
C LEU A 50 21.19 5.09 3.88
N ALA A 51 21.47 5.03 2.57
CA ALA A 51 22.21 3.92 1.99
C ALA A 51 23.67 3.86 2.51
N LEU A 52 24.33 5.02 2.66
CA LEU A 52 25.68 5.11 3.25
C LEU A 52 25.68 4.60 4.70
N MET A 53 24.64 4.92 5.46
CA MET A 53 24.50 4.48 6.86
C MET A 53 24.15 2.99 6.99
N ASP A 54 23.37 2.43 6.06
CA ASP A 54 22.85 1.05 6.15
C ASP A 54 23.96 0.01 6.31
N GLY A 55 24.99 0.06 5.47
CA GLY A 55 26.13 -0.86 5.55
C GLY A 55 26.89 -0.76 6.88
N ARG A 56 26.99 0.43 7.46
CA ARG A 56 27.64 0.64 8.77
C ARG A 56 26.79 0.14 9.92
N LEU A 57 25.50 0.45 9.92
CA LEU A 57 24.57 -0.01 10.96
C LEU A 57 24.40 -1.54 10.95
N GLN A 58 24.56 -2.17 9.79
CA GLN A 58 24.61 -3.63 9.68
C GLN A 58 25.95 -4.18 10.18
N ALA A 59 27.07 -3.60 9.77
CA ALA A 59 28.40 -4.03 10.22
C ALA A 59 28.55 -3.92 11.75
N MET A 60 28.15 -2.79 12.35
CA MET A 60 28.13 -2.61 13.80
C MET A 60 27.29 -3.67 14.52
N ARG A 61 26.11 -3.99 13.99
CA ARG A 61 25.24 -5.01 14.60
C ARG A 61 25.77 -6.43 14.51
N LEU A 62 26.53 -6.72 13.47
CA LEU A 62 27.16 -8.03 13.29
C LEU A 62 28.52 -8.10 14.01
N GLY A 63 29.00 -7.00 14.61
CA GLY A 63 30.33 -6.94 15.21
C GLY A 63 31.47 -7.05 14.19
N VAL A 64 31.22 -6.69 12.93
CA VAL A 64 32.20 -6.79 11.84
C VAL A 64 32.66 -5.39 11.44
N GLY A 65 33.92 -5.27 11.00
CA GLY A 65 34.47 -4.01 10.49
C GLY A 65 33.63 -3.42 9.35
N SER A 66 33.29 -2.14 9.44
CA SER A 66 32.50 -1.48 8.39
C SER A 66 33.37 -1.17 7.17
N GLY A 67 32.85 -1.42 5.97
CA GLY A 67 33.48 -0.97 4.72
C GLY A 67 33.58 0.56 4.59
N PRO A 68 34.18 1.07 3.49
CA PRO A 68 34.32 2.50 3.24
C PRO A 68 32.96 3.22 3.25
N TRP A 69 32.88 4.43 3.84
CA TRP A 69 31.62 5.18 3.96
C TRP A 69 30.91 5.36 2.61
N ARG A 70 31.64 5.72 1.56
CA ARG A 70 31.11 6.01 0.22
C ARG A 70 30.86 4.75 -0.64
N GLN A 71 30.91 3.55 -0.06
CA GLN A 71 30.82 2.29 -0.81
C GLN A 71 29.54 2.18 -1.66
N PRO A 72 28.32 2.48 -1.17
CA PRO A 72 27.10 2.38 -1.98
C PRO A 72 27.10 3.27 -3.23
N LEU A 73 27.67 4.47 -3.13
CA LEU A 73 27.78 5.40 -4.26
C LEU A 73 28.86 4.95 -5.25
N ARG A 74 29.98 4.40 -4.74
CA ARG A 74 31.00 3.78 -5.59
C ARG A 74 30.45 2.57 -6.35
N ASP A 75 29.60 1.77 -5.71
CA ASP A 75 28.96 0.63 -6.35
C ASP A 75 27.95 1.05 -7.42
N LEU A 76 27.13 2.08 -7.16
CA LEU A 76 26.23 2.66 -8.17
C LEU A 76 26.99 3.19 -9.39
N THR A 77 28.04 3.98 -9.17
CA THR A 77 28.87 4.52 -10.26
C THR A 77 29.61 3.42 -11.01
N ARG A 78 30.13 2.41 -10.30
CA ARG A 78 30.76 1.23 -10.91
C ARG A 78 29.76 0.42 -11.74
N LEU A 79 28.55 0.17 -11.22
CA LEU A 79 27.49 -0.52 -11.97
C LEU A 79 27.08 0.29 -13.20
N GLY A 80 26.92 1.60 -13.08
CA GLY A 80 26.59 2.48 -14.20
C GLY A 80 27.62 2.50 -15.32
N ARG A 81 28.89 2.20 -15.02
CA ARG A 81 29.99 2.11 -16.01
C ARG A 81 30.18 0.72 -16.61
N LYS A 82 29.58 -0.33 -16.03
CA LYS A 82 29.73 -1.71 -16.54
C LYS A 82 28.92 -1.91 -17.82
N ARG A 83 29.39 -2.81 -18.70
CA ARG A 83 28.65 -3.22 -19.90
C ARG A 83 27.31 -3.87 -19.51
N ARG A 84 26.26 -3.59 -20.30
CA ARG A 84 24.97 -4.27 -20.19
C ARG A 84 25.16 -5.73 -20.62
N LEU A 85 24.72 -6.65 -19.78
CA LEU A 85 24.65 -8.08 -20.11
C LEU A 85 23.18 -8.45 -20.14
N ARG A 86 22.73 -8.93 -21.28
CA ARG A 86 21.36 -9.42 -21.48
C ARG A 86 21.42 -10.94 -21.61
N PRO A 87 20.69 -11.71 -20.78
CA PRO A 87 20.57 -13.15 -20.96
C PRO A 87 19.96 -13.48 -22.33
N GLY A 88 20.39 -14.58 -22.95
CA GLY A 88 19.90 -14.97 -24.28
C GLY A 88 18.39 -15.26 -24.32
N PHE A 89 17.80 -15.65 -23.20
CA PHE A 89 16.39 -15.96 -23.01
C PHE A 89 15.55 -14.77 -22.49
N ALA A 90 16.16 -13.61 -22.26
CA ALA A 90 15.44 -12.45 -21.72
C ALA A 90 14.51 -11.83 -22.76
N SER A 91 13.27 -11.51 -22.34
CA SER A 91 12.27 -10.92 -23.23
C SER A 91 12.70 -9.52 -23.72
N PRO A 92 12.06 -8.98 -24.78
CA PRO A 92 12.25 -7.60 -25.23
C PRO A 92 11.98 -6.54 -24.15
N LEU A 93 11.20 -6.89 -23.10
CA LEU A 93 10.86 -5.98 -22.00
C LEU A 93 11.96 -5.90 -20.93
N TYR A 94 12.98 -6.76 -21.00
CA TYR A 94 14.10 -6.79 -20.05
C TYR A 94 14.67 -5.39 -19.69
N PRO A 95 15.08 -4.53 -20.65
CA PRO A 95 15.61 -3.21 -20.33
C PRO A 95 14.55 -2.20 -19.83
N VAL A 96 13.26 -2.50 -20.02
CA VAL A 96 12.13 -1.61 -19.70
C VAL A 96 11.75 -1.72 -18.22
N TRP A 97 11.84 -2.89 -17.62
CA TRP A 97 11.44 -3.11 -16.22
C TRP A 97 12.12 -2.17 -15.21
N PRO A 98 13.45 -1.96 -15.23
CA PRO A 98 14.10 -1.02 -14.31
C PRO A 98 13.58 0.41 -14.46
N VAL A 99 13.26 0.83 -15.69
CA VAL A 99 12.75 2.18 -16.00
C VAL A 99 11.34 2.36 -15.47
N VAL A 100 10.43 1.41 -15.70
CA VAL A 100 9.05 1.50 -15.22
C VAL A 100 9.01 1.52 -13.69
N ALA A 101 9.82 0.68 -13.02
CA ALA A 101 9.93 0.70 -11.56
C ALA A 101 10.45 2.05 -11.04
N ALA A 102 11.51 2.58 -11.65
CA ALA A 102 12.07 3.87 -11.25
C ALA A 102 11.07 5.02 -11.48
N THR A 103 10.40 5.05 -12.63
CA THR A 103 9.40 6.08 -12.94
C THR A 103 8.21 6.03 -11.98
N ALA A 104 7.71 4.85 -11.63
CA ALA A 104 6.63 4.72 -10.64
C ALA A 104 7.07 5.24 -9.25
N THR A 105 8.29 4.91 -8.82
CA THR A 105 8.85 5.40 -7.55
C THR A 105 9.15 6.91 -7.57
N ILE A 106 9.61 7.47 -8.70
CA ILE A 106 9.78 8.92 -8.88
C ILE A 106 8.43 9.63 -8.87
N ALA A 107 7.41 9.09 -9.55
CA ALA A 107 6.07 9.63 -9.51
C ALA A 107 5.53 9.67 -8.07
N ALA A 108 5.77 8.60 -7.30
CA ALA A 108 5.42 8.55 -5.89
C ALA A 108 6.19 9.59 -5.06
N ALA A 109 7.50 9.75 -5.29
CA ALA A 109 8.32 10.75 -4.61
C ALA A 109 7.82 12.18 -4.84
N LEU A 110 7.28 12.45 -6.04
CA LEU A 110 6.77 13.77 -6.38
C LEU A 110 5.39 14.07 -5.78
N ILE A 111 4.59 13.06 -5.42
CA ILE A 111 3.29 13.26 -4.75
C ILE A 111 3.42 13.23 -3.23
N VAL A 112 4.36 12.49 -2.66
CA VAL A 112 4.52 12.42 -1.20
C VAL A 112 5.03 13.75 -0.66
N PRO A 113 4.38 14.35 0.35
CA PRO A 113 4.90 15.54 1.00
C PRO A 113 6.27 15.24 1.63
N GLY A 114 7.29 15.98 1.18
CA GLY A 114 8.62 15.96 1.76
C GLY A 114 8.67 16.87 2.99
N PHE A 115 9.24 18.06 2.84
CA PHE A 115 9.39 19.00 3.95
C PHE A 115 8.23 19.99 4.13
N ALA A 116 7.33 20.08 3.15
CA ALA A 116 6.25 21.06 3.10
C ALA A 116 4.91 20.45 2.67
N PHE A 117 3.83 20.96 3.26
CA PHE A 117 2.45 20.72 2.81
C PHE A 117 1.99 21.80 1.82
N GLY A 118 0.84 21.59 1.19
CA GLY A 118 0.26 22.58 0.28
C GLY A 118 1.02 22.74 -1.04
N THR A 119 1.87 21.78 -1.41
CA THR A 119 2.53 21.75 -2.71
C THR A 119 1.50 21.61 -3.84
N TRP A 120 1.89 21.93 -5.07
CA TRP A 120 0.98 21.85 -6.23
C TRP A 120 0.38 20.45 -6.42
N ARG A 121 1.15 19.40 -6.09
CA ARG A 121 0.71 17.99 -6.16
C ARG A 121 0.01 17.49 -4.90
N GLY A 122 -0.16 18.33 -3.87
CA GLY A 122 -0.79 17.94 -2.61
C GLY A 122 -2.19 17.36 -2.77
N VAL A 123 -2.94 17.79 -3.81
CA VAL A 123 -4.27 17.25 -4.15
C VAL A 123 -4.19 15.82 -4.70
N LEU A 124 -3.09 15.47 -5.36
CA LEU A 124 -2.84 14.12 -5.90
C LEU A 124 -2.19 13.20 -4.87
N ALA A 125 -1.74 13.75 -3.73
CA ALA A 125 -1.03 13.05 -2.67
C ALA A 125 -1.99 12.19 -1.83
N SER A 126 -2.78 11.31 -2.46
CA SER A 126 -3.63 10.37 -1.75
C SER A 126 -2.83 9.12 -1.34
N PRO A 127 -3.14 8.50 -0.19
CA PRO A 127 -2.53 7.24 0.20
C PRO A 127 -2.75 6.13 -0.83
N TRP A 128 -3.90 6.14 -1.52
CA TRP A 128 -4.24 5.17 -2.54
C TRP A 128 -3.39 5.31 -3.81
N ALA A 129 -3.15 6.54 -4.27
CA ALA A 129 -2.24 6.80 -5.38
C ALA A 129 -0.81 6.36 -5.04
N LEU A 130 -0.35 6.65 -3.82
CA LEU A 130 0.95 6.17 -3.33
C LEU A 130 1.02 4.64 -3.35
N LEU A 131 0.02 3.95 -2.80
CA LEU A 131 0.00 2.48 -2.76
C LEU A 131 -0.06 1.87 -4.15
N GLY A 132 -0.84 2.44 -5.06
CA GLY A 132 -0.89 2.01 -6.46
C GLY A 132 0.47 2.13 -7.15
N LEU A 133 1.14 3.29 -7.02
CA LEU A 133 2.47 3.50 -7.60
C LEU A 133 3.52 2.55 -6.99
N MET A 134 3.47 2.34 -5.68
CA MET A 134 4.36 1.39 -4.99
C MET A 134 4.09 -0.06 -5.40
N ALA A 135 2.83 -0.44 -5.60
CA ALA A 135 2.43 -1.74 -6.10
C ALA A 135 2.92 -1.97 -7.53
N ILE A 136 2.82 -0.97 -8.42
CA ILE A 136 3.35 -1.04 -9.78
C ILE A 136 4.87 -1.22 -9.76
N ALA A 137 5.59 -0.39 -9.00
CA ALA A 137 7.05 -0.51 -8.89
C ALA A 137 7.48 -1.90 -8.40
N ALA A 138 6.75 -2.44 -7.43
CA ALA A 138 7.00 -3.76 -6.87
C ALA A 138 6.64 -4.90 -7.84
N ALA A 139 5.49 -4.84 -8.52
CA ALA A 139 5.06 -5.82 -9.50
C ALA A 139 6.06 -5.92 -10.66
N VAL A 140 6.56 -4.78 -11.13
CA VAL A 140 7.60 -4.72 -12.17
C VAL A 140 8.90 -5.37 -11.71
N ARG A 141 9.31 -5.20 -10.46
CA ARG A 141 10.49 -5.90 -9.92
C ARG A 141 10.29 -7.41 -9.83
N ILE A 142 9.09 -7.85 -9.44
CA ILE A 142 8.74 -9.27 -9.40
C ILE A 142 8.76 -9.85 -10.83
N ALA A 143 8.18 -9.15 -11.81
CA ALA A 143 8.24 -9.54 -13.22
C ALA A 143 9.69 -9.63 -13.71
N ALA A 144 10.52 -8.64 -13.38
CA ALA A 144 11.95 -8.64 -13.71
C ALA A 144 12.71 -9.83 -13.08
N MET A 145 12.30 -10.34 -11.92
CA MET A 145 12.90 -11.56 -11.35
C MET A 145 12.49 -12.83 -12.11
N LEU A 146 11.28 -12.87 -12.69
CA LEU A 146 10.77 -14.03 -13.41
C LEU A 146 11.32 -14.14 -14.84
N GLU A 147 11.80 -13.04 -15.41
CA GLU A 147 12.37 -12.95 -16.77
C GLU A 147 13.53 -13.93 -17.04
N SER A 148 14.28 -14.34 -16.02
CA SER A 148 15.40 -15.27 -16.25
C SER A 148 14.98 -16.72 -16.38
N GLY A 149 13.71 -17.06 -16.11
CA GLY A 149 13.22 -18.45 -16.14
C GLY A 149 13.89 -19.37 -15.12
N ALA A 150 14.77 -18.87 -14.25
CA ALA A 150 15.48 -19.67 -13.28
C ALA A 150 14.56 -20.02 -12.10
N ALA A 151 14.46 -21.31 -11.76
CA ALA A 151 13.59 -21.81 -10.69
C ALA A 151 13.84 -21.11 -9.34
N MET A 152 15.11 -20.87 -8.98
CA MET A 152 15.48 -20.17 -7.75
C MET A 152 14.97 -18.72 -7.71
N ARG A 153 14.96 -18.04 -8.87
CA ARG A 153 14.43 -16.67 -8.99
C ARG A 153 12.92 -16.64 -8.87
N GLY A 154 12.24 -17.65 -9.43
CA GLY A 154 10.81 -17.85 -9.24
C GLY A 154 10.44 -18.00 -7.76
N PHE A 155 11.24 -18.75 -7.00
CA PHE A 155 11.03 -18.89 -5.56
C PHE A 155 11.26 -17.56 -4.79
N GLU A 156 12.33 -16.83 -5.11
CA GLU A 156 12.60 -15.50 -4.53
C GLU A 156 11.45 -14.52 -4.83
N ALA A 157 10.99 -14.48 -6.08
CA ALA A 157 9.87 -13.66 -6.54
C ALA A 157 8.57 -13.99 -5.79
N ALA A 158 8.25 -15.28 -5.63
CA ALA A 158 7.08 -15.74 -4.90
C ALA A 158 7.14 -15.33 -3.42
N ARG A 159 8.30 -15.45 -2.77
CA ARG A 159 8.50 -15.01 -1.38
C ARG A 159 8.34 -13.50 -1.23
N SER A 160 8.94 -12.72 -2.13
CA SER A 160 8.82 -11.27 -2.15
C SER A 160 7.38 -10.80 -2.45
N LYS A 161 6.64 -11.51 -3.30
CA LYS A 161 5.22 -11.24 -3.55
C LYS A 161 4.40 -11.38 -2.27
N ARG A 162 4.59 -12.44 -1.49
CA ARG A 162 3.85 -12.64 -0.23
C ARG A 162 4.10 -11.51 0.77
N SER A 163 5.36 -11.10 0.95
CA SER A 163 5.67 -9.99 1.86
C SER A 163 5.10 -8.65 1.38
N LEU A 164 5.08 -8.43 0.07
CA LEU A 164 4.48 -7.23 -0.53
C LEU A 164 2.97 -7.16 -0.28
N ILE A 165 2.24 -8.25 -0.55
CA ILE A 165 0.78 -8.27 -0.36
C ILE A 165 0.43 -7.96 1.09
N ALA A 166 1.14 -8.57 2.04
CA ALA A 166 0.95 -8.30 3.45
C ALA A 166 1.27 -6.83 3.79
N ALA A 167 2.34 -6.25 3.24
CA ALA A 167 2.68 -4.85 3.48
C ALA A 167 1.67 -3.87 2.87
N LEU A 168 1.22 -4.13 1.64
CA LEU A 168 0.18 -3.35 0.98
C LEU A 168 -1.14 -3.41 1.77
N ALA A 169 -1.52 -4.58 2.27
CA ALA A 169 -2.71 -4.73 3.10
C ALA A 169 -2.60 -3.93 4.41
N ILE A 170 -1.46 -4.02 5.10
CA ILE A 170 -1.23 -3.26 6.34
C ILE A 170 -1.29 -1.76 6.07
N TRP A 171 -0.69 -1.30 4.97
CA TRP A 171 -0.71 0.10 4.60
C TRP A 171 -2.09 0.58 4.16
N ALA A 172 -2.82 -0.21 3.38
CA ALA A 172 -4.19 0.10 2.95
C ALA A 172 -5.13 0.24 4.15
N VAL A 173 -5.10 -0.71 5.08
CA VAL A 173 -5.94 -0.66 6.28
C VAL A 173 -5.49 0.47 7.21
N GLY A 174 -4.17 0.61 7.45
CA GLY A 174 -3.63 1.69 8.28
C GLY A 174 -4.01 3.07 7.77
N PHE A 175 -3.84 3.33 6.47
CA PHE A 175 -4.28 4.58 5.86
C PHE A 175 -5.79 4.74 5.82
N GLY A 176 -6.57 3.67 5.64
CA GLY A 176 -8.02 3.74 5.71
C GLY A 176 -8.50 4.20 7.09
N VAL A 177 -7.95 3.62 8.15
CA VAL A 177 -8.27 4.00 9.54
C VAL A 177 -7.91 5.47 9.79
N ILE A 178 -6.71 5.90 9.39
CA ILE A 178 -6.31 7.29 9.59
C ILE A 178 -7.11 8.24 8.71
N ALA A 179 -7.46 7.88 7.47
CA ALA A 179 -8.26 8.74 6.60
C ALA A 179 -9.66 8.99 7.18
N ILE A 180 -10.29 7.94 7.74
CA ILE A 180 -11.58 8.07 8.44
C ILE A 180 -11.45 9.01 9.64
N ARG A 181 -10.38 8.88 10.43
CA ARG A 181 -10.15 9.69 11.63
C ARG A 181 -9.78 11.14 11.32
N GLY A 182 -8.85 11.34 10.40
CA GLY A 182 -8.34 12.65 9.99
C GLY A 182 -9.32 13.42 9.10
N GLY A 183 -10.40 12.80 8.62
CA GLY A 183 -11.46 13.46 7.85
C GLY A 183 -11.02 13.91 6.46
N GLY A 184 -10.06 13.21 5.83
CA GLY A 184 -9.52 13.60 4.53
C GLY A 184 -8.87 12.46 3.76
N ASP A 185 -8.69 12.67 2.45
CA ASP A 185 -8.15 11.69 1.50
C ASP A 185 -6.73 12.02 1.02
N ALA A 186 -6.24 13.22 1.31
CA ALA A 186 -4.86 13.64 1.02
C ALA A 186 -3.94 13.42 2.24
N LEU A 187 -2.71 12.99 2.01
CA LEU A 187 -1.71 12.72 3.07
C LEU A 187 -1.50 13.92 4.01
N GLY A 188 -1.56 15.15 3.48
CA GLY A 188 -1.43 16.37 4.29
C GLY A 188 -2.64 16.64 5.19
N SER A 189 -3.86 16.47 4.71
CA SER A 189 -5.07 16.62 5.53
C SER A 189 -5.18 15.51 6.57
N ILE A 190 -4.80 14.28 6.20
CA ILE A 190 -4.72 13.12 7.08
C ILE A 190 -3.76 13.41 8.24
N GLY A 191 -2.53 13.87 7.94
CA GLY A 191 -1.56 14.23 8.98
C GLY A 191 -2.06 15.36 9.88
N ALA A 192 -2.58 16.44 9.30
CA ALA A 192 -3.12 17.57 10.08
C ALA A 192 -4.28 17.15 11.00
N GLY A 193 -5.22 16.34 10.48
CA GLY A 193 -6.33 15.80 11.25
C GLY A 193 -5.85 14.91 12.38
N LEU A 194 -4.88 14.02 12.12
CA LEU A 194 -4.30 13.14 13.14
C LEU A 194 -3.57 13.92 14.24
N ALA A 195 -2.83 14.98 13.89
CA ALA A 195 -2.16 15.83 14.89
C ALA A 195 -3.17 16.56 15.78
N ALA A 196 -4.30 17.01 15.22
CA ALA A 196 -5.39 17.58 15.99
C ALA A 196 -6.04 16.50 16.89
N SER A 197 -6.32 15.31 16.38
CA SER A 197 -6.90 14.20 17.15
C SER A 197 -5.98 13.70 18.26
N ALA A 198 -4.67 13.57 18.03
CA ALA A 198 -3.72 13.14 19.05
C ALA A 198 -3.66 14.10 20.26
N SER A 199 -3.98 15.38 20.05
CA SER A 199 -4.12 16.35 21.14
C SER A 199 -5.46 16.26 21.89
N ALA A 200 -6.45 15.57 21.34
CA ALA A 200 -7.78 15.42 21.94
C ALA A 200 -7.83 14.39 23.08
N GLY A 201 -6.91 13.40 23.11
CA GLY A 201 -6.83 12.46 24.22
C GLY A 201 -5.79 11.34 24.05
N PRO A 202 -5.48 10.62 25.14
CA PRO A 202 -4.47 9.56 25.14
C PRO A 202 -4.84 8.36 24.25
N GLY A 203 -6.14 8.11 24.01
CA GLY A 203 -6.61 7.05 23.11
C GLY A 203 -6.22 7.29 21.65
N ASP A 204 -6.45 8.51 21.14
CA ASP A 204 -6.09 8.90 19.77
C ASP A 204 -4.56 8.94 19.58
N ALA A 205 -3.82 9.37 20.60
CA ALA A 205 -2.37 9.31 20.60
C ALA A 205 -1.86 7.85 20.51
N MET A 206 -2.43 6.93 21.30
CA MET A 206 -2.09 5.51 21.24
C MET A 206 -2.44 4.90 19.87
N LEU A 207 -3.61 5.22 19.32
CA LEU A 207 -4.02 4.77 17.99
C LEU A 207 -3.03 5.21 16.91
N THR A 208 -2.65 6.49 16.93
CA THR A 208 -1.63 7.08 16.04
C THR A 208 -0.31 6.33 16.14
N VAL A 209 0.16 6.05 17.36
CA VAL A 209 1.40 5.32 17.60
C VAL A 209 1.32 3.89 17.08
N LEU A 210 0.22 3.17 17.33
CA LEU A 210 0.04 1.80 16.87
C LEU A 210 0.01 1.69 15.35
N ILE A 211 -0.72 2.59 14.67
CA ILE A 211 -0.76 2.59 13.21
C ILE A 211 0.61 2.98 12.66
N GLY A 212 1.25 4.01 13.22
CA GLY A 212 2.59 4.40 12.82
C GLY A 212 3.61 3.27 12.98
N LEU A 213 3.54 2.52 14.07
CA LEU A 213 4.37 1.33 14.30
C LEU A 213 4.07 0.23 13.28
N ALA A 214 2.78 -0.05 12.99
CA ALA A 214 2.38 -1.04 12.00
C ALA A 214 2.91 -0.70 10.59
N LEU A 215 2.77 0.55 10.17
CA LEU A 215 3.28 1.05 8.89
C LEU A 215 4.81 0.98 8.85
N ALA A 216 5.49 1.41 9.93
CA ALA A 216 6.94 1.41 10.02
C ALA A 216 7.52 -0.02 9.94
N LEU A 217 6.96 -0.96 10.69
CA LEU A 217 7.40 -2.35 10.70
C LEU A 217 7.12 -3.09 9.38
N SER A 218 6.07 -2.70 8.66
CA SER A 218 5.74 -3.30 7.35
C SER A 218 6.58 -2.75 6.19
N LEU A 219 7.40 -1.70 6.38
CA LEU A 219 8.31 -1.18 5.36
C LEU A 219 9.26 -2.24 4.80
N GLY A 220 9.64 -3.23 5.63
CA GLY A 220 10.45 -4.36 5.20
C GLY A 220 9.81 -5.19 4.09
N GLY A 221 8.48 -5.23 4.00
CA GLY A 221 7.75 -5.94 2.93
C GLY A 221 7.87 -5.29 1.54
N PHE A 222 8.27 -4.02 1.49
CA PHE A 222 8.63 -3.31 0.24
C PHE A 222 10.14 -3.44 -0.11
N GLY A 223 10.90 -4.17 0.72
CA GLY A 223 12.30 -4.48 0.52
C GLY A 223 12.48 -5.68 -0.40
N PHE A 224 12.54 -5.45 -1.70
CA PHE A 224 12.83 -6.49 -2.70
C PHE A 224 14.33 -6.71 -2.85
N ALA A 225 14.73 -7.97 -3.05
CA ALA A 225 16.05 -8.26 -3.58
C ALA A 225 16.23 -7.54 -4.94
N THR A 226 17.46 -7.18 -5.28
CA THR A 226 17.77 -6.72 -6.63
C THR A 226 17.77 -7.92 -7.55
N PRO A 227 16.99 -7.93 -8.65
CA PRO A 227 17.02 -9.00 -9.63
C PRO A 227 18.47 -9.29 -10.05
N GLY A 228 18.98 -10.47 -9.70
CA GLY A 228 20.42 -10.72 -9.75
C GLY A 228 20.96 -10.91 -11.16
N ASP A 229 20.08 -11.13 -12.14
CA ASP A 229 20.43 -11.40 -13.54
C ASP A 229 20.70 -10.10 -14.32
N TYR A 230 20.29 -8.96 -13.76
CA TYR A 230 20.61 -7.64 -14.29
C TYR A 230 22.06 -7.28 -14.01
N ALA A 231 22.71 -6.67 -14.99
CA ALA A 231 24.07 -6.17 -14.91
C ALA A 231 24.14 -4.73 -15.42
N GLY A 232 25.21 -4.02 -15.05
CA GLY A 232 25.47 -2.69 -15.57
C GLY A 232 24.46 -1.62 -15.10
N PRO A 233 24.12 -0.64 -15.96
CA PRO A 233 23.23 0.47 -15.66
C PRO A 233 21.84 0.06 -15.18
N GLU A 234 21.29 -1.04 -15.69
CA GLU A 234 19.94 -1.50 -15.34
C GLU A 234 19.87 -1.98 -13.89
N ARG A 235 20.90 -2.69 -13.43
CA ARG A 235 21.05 -3.04 -12.02
C ARG A 235 21.26 -1.81 -11.15
N ALA A 236 22.05 -0.83 -11.62
CA ALA A 236 22.24 0.43 -10.90
C ALA A 236 20.89 1.15 -10.71
N LEU A 237 20.03 1.16 -11.74
CA LEU A 237 18.71 1.77 -11.66
C LEU A 237 17.79 1.08 -10.65
N PHE A 238 17.76 -0.26 -10.61
CA PHE A 238 17.02 -0.98 -9.55
C PHE A 238 17.55 -0.70 -8.14
N VAL A 239 18.86 -0.50 -7.98
CA VAL A 239 19.44 -0.15 -6.68
C VAL A 239 19.05 1.27 -6.28
N ALA A 240 19.20 2.24 -7.19
CA ALA A 240 18.80 3.62 -6.94
C ALA A 240 17.29 3.75 -6.67
N GLU A 241 16.46 3.03 -7.43
CA GLU A 241 15.02 2.92 -7.21
C GLU A 241 14.69 2.39 -5.82
N ALA A 242 15.34 1.31 -5.38
CA ALA A 242 15.10 0.75 -4.05
C ALA A 242 15.52 1.69 -2.91
N MET A 243 16.60 2.46 -3.10
CA MET A 243 17.02 3.51 -2.16
C MET A 243 15.97 4.61 -2.06
N LEU A 244 15.50 5.13 -3.20
CA LEU A 244 14.49 6.18 -3.26
C LEU A 244 13.15 5.70 -2.69
N ARG A 245 12.68 4.51 -3.07
CA ARG A 245 11.43 3.92 -2.57
C ARG A 245 11.39 3.86 -1.05
N ARG A 246 12.51 3.48 -0.41
CA ARG A 246 12.60 3.45 1.05
C ARG A 246 12.36 4.83 1.66
N VAL A 247 12.97 5.88 1.12
CA VAL A 247 12.78 7.26 1.61
C VAL A 247 11.39 7.79 1.32
N VAL A 248 10.81 7.47 0.17
CA VAL A 248 9.44 7.87 -0.18
C VAL A 248 8.44 7.29 0.83
N LEU A 249 8.55 6.00 1.14
CA LEU A 249 7.67 5.36 2.12
C LEU A 249 7.91 5.89 3.54
N ILE A 250 9.16 6.10 3.96
CA ILE A 250 9.45 6.73 5.27
C ILE A 250 8.90 8.16 5.32
N SER A 251 8.99 8.92 4.23
CA SER A 251 8.46 10.29 4.16
C SER A 251 6.94 10.29 4.27
N ALA A 252 6.25 9.36 3.60
CA ALA A 252 4.80 9.20 3.71
C ALA A 252 4.37 8.84 5.13
N LEU A 253 5.10 7.91 5.76
CA LEU A 253 4.90 7.53 7.16
C LEU A 253 5.04 8.74 8.09
N VAL A 254 6.15 9.47 7.97
CA VAL A 254 6.44 10.65 8.80
C VAL A 254 5.42 11.75 8.57
N ALA A 255 5.02 12.01 7.33
CA ALA A 255 4.03 13.03 7.02
C ALA A 255 2.66 12.76 7.64
N VAL A 256 2.29 11.49 7.77
CA VAL A 256 1.01 11.10 8.36
C VAL A 256 1.10 11.02 9.90
N VAL A 257 2.12 10.37 10.44
CA VAL A 257 2.21 10.04 11.87
C VAL A 257 2.82 11.19 12.68
N ALA A 258 3.75 11.94 12.09
CA ALA A 258 4.48 13.01 12.74
C ALA A 258 4.59 14.25 11.82
N PRO A 259 3.46 14.88 11.47
CA PRO A 259 3.44 16.00 10.52
C PRO A 259 4.21 17.24 11.01
N MET A 260 4.40 17.43 12.32
CA MET A 260 5.01 18.66 12.87
C MET A 260 6.49 18.49 13.24
N PRO A 261 7.41 19.39 12.83
CA PRO A 261 7.19 20.53 11.94
C PRO A 261 7.22 20.11 10.46
N MET A 262 6.31 20.67 9.66
CA MET A 262 6.36 20.73 8.19
C MET A 262 6.05 22.16 7.77
N ALA A 263 6.72 22.63 6.72
CA ALA A 263 6.54 23.98 6.21
C ALA A 263 5.24 24.14 5.42
N ASP A 264 4.78 25.38 5.24
CA ASP A 264 3.80 25.71 4.20
C ASP A 264 4.55 26.01 2.89
N ALA A 265 4.19 25.33 1.81
CA ALA A 265 4.78 25.59 0.49
C ALA A 265 4.59 27.04 0.02
N ARG A 266 3.61 27.81 0.54
CA ARG A 266 3.43 29.24 0.23
C ARG A 266 4.37 30.16 1.00
N LEU A 267 4.88 29.74 2.16
CA LEU A 267 5.64 30.58 3.08
C LEU A 267 7.12 30.16 3.08
N VAL A 268 7.90 30.71 2.15
CA VAL A 268 9.33 30.38 1.96
C VAL A 268 10.16 30.51 3.25
N ALA A 269 9.83 31.48 4.11
CA ALA A 269 10.49 31.67 5.40
C ALA A 269 10.41 30.45 6.34
N THR A 270 9.39 29.59 6.18
CA THR A 270 9.20 28.38 7.00
C THR A 270 9.97 27.16 6.46
N TRP A 271 10.49 27.24 5.23
CA TRP A 271 11.12 26.10 4.55
C TRP A 271 12.35 25.54 5.27
N PRO A 272 13.27 26.35 5.81
CA PRO A 272 14.44 25.82 6.52
C PRO A 272 14.05 24.95 7.73
N LEU A 273 13.05 25.40 8.50
CA LEU A 273 12.54 24.66 9.66
C LEU A 273 11.83 23.36 9.26
N GLY A 274 10.97 23.41 8.24
CA GLY A 274 10.31 22.23 7.70
C GLY A 274 11.32 21.22 7.13
N MET A 275 12.34 21.70 6.43
CA MET A 275 13.41 20.86 5.86
C MET A 275 14.21 20.18 6.95
N LEU A 276 14.67 20.92 7.96
CA LEU A 276 15.40 20.37 9.09
C LEU A 276 14.57 19.33 9.84
N GLY A 277 13.31 19.65 10.14
CA GLY A 277 12.39 18.74 10.81
C GLY A 277 12.16 17.44 10.03
N TRP A 278 11.93 17.55 8.72
CA TRP A 278 11.78 16.39 7.84
C TRP A 278 13.07 15.55 7.79
N ILE A 279 14.24 16.18 7.62
CA ILE A 279 15.55 15.49 7.62
C ILE A 279 15.73 14.69 8.91
N VAL A 280 15.51 15.31 10.07
CA VAL A 280 15.70 14.67 11.38
C VAL A 280 14.74 13.49 11.53
N LYS A 281 13.46 13.65 11.21
CA LYS A 281 12.47 12.56 11.35
C LYS A 281 12.78 11.39 10.42
N VAL A 282 13.06 11.66 9.14
CA VAL A 282 13.39 10.61 8.18
C VAL A 282 14.69 9.91 8.56
N ALA A 283 15.70 10.64 9.04
CA ALA A 283 16.94 10.07 9.54
C ALA A 283 16.69 9.18 10.77
N VAL A 284 15.97 9.66 11.78
CA VAL A 284 15.66 8.90 13.00
C VAL A 284 14.87 7.63 12.65
N VAL A 285 13.76 7.76 11.92
CA VAL A 285 12.93 6.61 11.54
C VAL A 285 13.71 5.64 10.65
N GLY A 286 14.48 6.15 9.68
CA GLY A 286 15.33 5.36 8.80
C GLY A 286 16.40 4.60 9.58
N VAL A 287 17.11 5.26 10.50
CA VAL A 287 18.11 4.63 11.37
C VAL A 287 17.47 3.61 12.30
N VAL A 288 16.31 3.88 12.90
CA VAL A 288 15.62 2.92 13.78
C VAL A 288 15.19 1.67 13.00
N LEU A 289 14.60 1.85 11.82
CA LEU A 289 14.12 0.74 11.00
C LEU A 289 15.24 -0.08 10.39
N VAL A 290 16.28 0.60 9.90
CA VAL A 290 17.48 -0.09 9.43
C VAL A 290 18.13 -0.78 10.62
N GLY A 291 18.37 -0.03 11.70
CA GLY A 291 19.17 -0.25 12.93
C GLY A 291 18.64 -1.26 13.93
N PHE A 292 17.34 -1.42 14.07
CA PHE A 292 16.79 -2.15 15.22
C PHE A 292 15.59 -3.03 14.87
N ALA A 293 14.96 -2.87 13.70
CA ALA A 293 13.80 -3.67 13.37
C ALA A 293 14.16 -5.16 13.18
N PRO A 294 13.59 -6.09 13.97
CA PRO A 294 13.82 -7.52 13.79
C PRO A 294 13.14 -7.97 12.49
N ARG A 295 13.90 -8.00 11.39
CA ARG A 295 13.39 -8.31 10.03
C ARG A 295 12.61 -9.62 9.95
N ARG A 296 12.94 -10.61 10.79
CA ARG A 296 12.28 -11.92 10.83
C ARG A 296 10.84 -11.86 11.35
N TYR A 297 10.51 -10.91 12.23
CA TYR A 297 9.20 -10.82 12.88
C TYR A 297 8.45 -9.52 12.57
N ALA A 298 9.08 -8.56 11.88
CA ALA A 298 8.53 -7.23 11.62
C ALA A 298 7.11 -7.27 11.02
N MET A 299 6.84 -8.13 10.03
CA MET A 299 5.50 -8.23 9.43
C MET A 299 4.43 -8.77 10.40
N ARG A 300 4.80 -9.69 11.28
CA ARG A 300 3.87 -10.24 12.30
C ARG A 300 3.57 -9.20 13.37
N LEU A 301 4.60 -8.49 13.83
CA LEU A 301 4.45 -7.39 14.77
C LEU A 301 3.64 -6.23 14.16
N ALA A 302 3.85 -5.93 12.87
CA ALA A 302 3.07 -4.94 12.14
C ALA A 302 1.58 -5.31 12.09
N ALA A 303 1.27 -6.56 11.75
CA ALA A 303 -0.10 -7.06 11.75
C ALA A 303 -0.72 -7.01 13.16
N ALA A 304 0.02 -7.40 14.20
CA ALA A 304 -0.45 -7.34 15.57
C ALA A 304 -0.73 -5.89 16.03
N ALA A 305 0.14 -4.95 15.70
CA ALA A 305 -0.05 -3.52 15.99
C ALA A 305 -1.29 -2.96 15.27
N LEU A 306 -1.51 -3.36 14.01
CA LEU A 306 -2.69 -2.98 13.25
C LEU A 306 -3.98 -3.58 13.84
N CYS A 307 -3.97 -4.85 14.24
CA CYS A 307 -5.10 -5.46 14.93
C CYS A 307 -5.42 -4.73 16.25
N GLY A 308 -4.38 -4.34 17.01
CA GLY A 308 -4.54 -3.52 18.22
C GLY A 308 -5.17 -2.16 17.92
N ALA A 309 -4.72 -1.48 16.86
CA ALA A 309 -5.31 -0.22 16.41
C ALA A 309 -6.79 -0.38 16.03
N LEU A 310 -7.14 -1.43 15.28
CA LEU A 310 -8.52 -1.72 14.92
C LEU A 310 -9.38 -2.02 16.15
N ALA A 311 -8.86 -2.78 17.11
CA ALA A 311 -9.57 -3.06 18.36
C ALA A 311 -9.85 -1.78 19.16
N LEU A 312 -8.91 -0.82 19.20
CA LEU A 312 -9.14 0.48 19.83
C LEU A 312 -10.24 1.27 19.12
N VAL A 313 -10.22 1.32 17.77
CA VAL A 313 -11.27 2.00 16.99
C VAL A 313 -12.64 1.40 17.29
N VAL A 314 -12.74 0.07 17.34
CA VAL A 314 -13.97 -0.64 17.69
C VAL A 314 -14.39 -0.31 19.12
N LEU A 315 -13.49 -0.40 20.10
CA LEU A 315 -13.79 -0.13 21.52
C LEU A 315 -14.33 1.27 21.73
N GLU A 316 -13.77 2.25 21.03
CA GLU A 316 -14.21 3.64 21.11
C GLU A 316 -15.60 3.84 20.50
N GLN A 317 -15.91 3.15 19.39
CA GLN A 317 -17.25 3.15 18.81
C GLN A 317 -18.26 2.36 19.65
N ALA A 318 -17.82 1.33 20.37
CA ALA A 318 -18.65 0.44 21.17
C ALA A 318 -18.89 0.93 22.60
N ARG A 319 -18.94 2.24 22.84
CA ARG A 319 -19.33 2.82 24.15
C ARG A 319 -20.74 2.41 24.62
N THR A 320 -21.51 1.69 23.79
CA THR A 320 -22.79 1.02 24.09
C THR A 320 -22.71 -0.52 24.23
N GLY A 321 -21.54 -1.15 24.12
CA GLY A 321 -21.34 -2.62 24.11
C GLY A 321 -20.01 -3.11 24.71
N PHE A 322 -19.47 -2.36 25.68
CA PHE A 322 -18.13 -2.49 26.27
C PHE A 322 -17.68 -3.93 26.56
N TRP A 323 -18.52 -4.76 27.19
CA TRP A 323 -18.14 -6.11 27.61
C TRP A 323 -17.97 -7.11 26.46
N ILE A 324 -18.77 -6.98 25.39
CA ILE A 324 -18.67 -7.89 24.23
C ILE A 324 -17.41 -7.58 23.43
N VAL A 325 -17.02 -6.30 23.36
CA VAL A 325 -15.77 -5.88 22.71
C VAL A 325 -14.55 -6.22 23.56
N VAL A 326 -14.61 -6.08 24.89
CA VAL A 326 -13.53 -6.52 25.79
C VAL A 326 -13.30 -8.03 25.68
N LEU A 327 -14.37 -8.82 25.65
CA LEU A 327 -14.30 -10.27 25.48
C LEU A 327 -13.71 -10.65 24.10
N GLY A 328 -14.17 -9.99 23.03
CA GLY A 328 -13.66 -10.21 21.68
C GLY A 328 -12.18 -9.81 21.53
N ALA A 329 -11.77 -8.68 22.10
CA ALA A 329 -10.38 -8.23 22.13
C ALA A 329 -9.50 -9.20 22.93
N ALA A 330 -9.97 -9.70 24.08
CA ALA A 330 -9.26 -10.70 24.86
C ALA A 330 -9.05 -12.01 24.07
N CYS A 331 -10.05 -12.48 23.32
CA CYS A 331 -9.92 -13.65 22.45
C CYS A 331 -8.90 -13.44 21.30
N VAL A 332 -8.87 -12.24 20.70
CA VAL A 332 -7.87 -11.90 19.66
C VAL A 332 -6.45 -11.85 20.22
N VAL A 333 -6.27 -11.23 21.40
CA VAL A 333 -4.98 -11.16 22.08
C VAL A 333 -4.50 -12.54 22.50
N ALA A 334 -5.39 -13.37 23.05
CA ALA A 334 -5.08 -14.76 23.40
C ALA A 334 -4.66 -15.58 22.16
N GLY A 335 -5.38 -15.44 21.04
CA GLY A 335 -5.01 -16.06 19.77
C GLY A 335 -3.64 -15.61 19.26
N LEU A 336 -3.32 -14.31 19.38
CA LEU A 336 -2.04 -13.74 18.96
C LEU A 336 -0.88 -14.24 19.83
N VAL A 337 -1.04 -14.22 21.15
CA VAL A 337 -0.06 -14.75 22.11
C VAL A 337 0.21 -16.22 21.84
N TRP A 338 -0.84 -16.99 21.55
CA TRP A 338 -0.73 -18.41 21.28
C TRP A 338 -0.10 -18.72 19.91
N LEU A 339 -0.38 -17.91 18.88
CA LEU A 339 0.30 -17.95 17.58
C LEU A 339 1.80 -17.63 17.69
N VAL A 340 2.18 -16.72 18.60
CA VAL A 340 3.58 -16.37 18.84
C VAL A 340 4.30 -17.46 19.65
N ARG A 341 3.60 -18.11 20.59
CA ARG A 341 4.15 -19.21 21.40
C ARG A 341 4.29 -20.52 20.65
N SER A 342 3.43 -20.81 19.68
CA SER A 342 3.42 -22.06 18.90
C SER A 342 4.54 -22.14 17.84
N ARG A 343 5.78 -21.77 18.22
CA ARG A 343 6.97 -21.81 17.36
C ARG A 343 7.19 -23.19 16.75
N GLY A 344 6.67 -23.42 15.55
CA GLY A 344 7.06 -24.53 14.67
C GLY A 344 6.20 -25.79 14.67
N ALA A 345 5.09 -25.85 15.42
CA ALA A 345 4.14 -26.96 15.29
C ALA A 345 3.12 -26.60 14.20
N VAL A 346 3.14 -27.33 13.07
CA VAL A 346 2.22 -27.13 11.94
C VAL A 346 0.80 -27.61 12.27
N ASP A 347 0.62 -28.42 13.31
CA ASP A 347 -0.63 -29.12 13.56
C ASP A 347 -1.37 -28.61 14.81
N ASP A 348 -2.69 -28.41 14.65
CA ASP A 348 -3.73 -27.93 15.57
C ASP A 348 -3.52 -26.55 16.24
N GLY A 349 -2.27 -26.13 16.44
CA GLY A 349 -1.85 -24.87 17.05
C GLY A 349 -2.23 -23.63 16.25
N ALA A 350 -2.08 -23.67 14.93
CA ALA A 350 -2.43 -22.54 14.09
C ALA A 350 -3.96 -22.40 13.94
N LEU A 351 -4.67 -23.53 13.85
CA LEU A 351 -6.12 -23.61 13.64
C LEU A 351 -6.91 -23.11 14.86
N ARG A 352 -6.52 -23.51 16.06
CA ARG A 352 -7.15 -23.02 17.30
C ARG A 352 -6.81 -21.54 17.59
N ALA A 353 -5.66 -21.04 17.13
CA ALA A 353 -5.29 -19.63 17.25
C ALA A 353 -6.17 -18.79 16.31
N ALA A 354 -6.32 -19.28 15.08
CA ALA A 354 -7.18 -18.69 14.07
C ALA A 354 -8.65 -18.71 14.48
N SER A 355 -9.16 -19.79 15.08
CA SER A 355 -10.54 -19.87 15.55
C SER A 355 -10.82 -18.95 16.75
N LEU A 356 -9.87 -18.79 17.67
CA LEU A 356 -9.96 -17.82 18.77
C LEU A 356 -9.95 -16.37 18.25
N MET A 357 -9.12 -16.08 17.25
CA MET A 357 -9.14 -14.78 16.58
C MET A 357 -10.47 -14.56 15.83
N GLN A 358 -10.99 -15.56 15.13
CA GLN A 358 -12.26 -15.47 14.42
C GLN A 358 -13.44 -15.26 15.36
N GLY A 359 -13.52 -16.03 16.45
CA GLY A 359 -14.56 -15.87 17.47
C GLY A 359 -14.49 -14.50 18.13
N GLY A 360 -13.28 -14.03 18.44
CA GLY A 360 -13.06 -12.71 19.02
C GLY A 360 -13.52 -11.56 18.11
N VAL A 361 -13.23 -11.64 16.81
CA VAL A 361 -13.66 -10.61 15.85
C VAL A 361 -15.13 -10.73 15.48
N ALA A 362 -15.70 -11.94 15.44
CA ALA A 362 -17.13 -12.15 15.24
C ALA A 362 -17.95 -11.57 16.40
N LEU A 363 -17.50 -11.75 17.65
CA LEU A 363 -18.09 -11.12 18.83
C LEU A 363 -18.03 -9.59 18.76
N VAL A 364 -16.91 -9.04 18.30
CA VAL A 364 -16.75 -7.62 18.02
C VAL A 364 -17.73 -7.14 16.94
N GLY A 365 -17.86 -7.88 15.84
CA GLY A 365 -18.78 -7.55 14.75
C GLY A 365 -20.26 -7.61 15.17
N LEU A 366 -20.62 -8.58 16.02
CA LEU A 366 -21.95 -8.71 16.63
C LEU A 366 -22.25 -7.58 17.61
N ALA A 367 -21.28 -7.16 18.42
CA ALA A 367 -21.42 -6.01 19.33
C ALA A 367 -21.68 -4.68 18.59
N LEU A 368 -21.17 -4.58 17.35
CA LEU A 368 -21.33 -3.40 16.49
C LEU A 368 -22.57 -3.48 15.59
N ALA A 369 -23.15 -4.67 15.40
CA ALA A 369 -24.40 -4.87 14.69
C ALA A 369 -25.57 -4.62 15.65
N ASP A 370 -25.81 -3.34 15.96
CA ASP A 370 -26.88 -2.90 16.85
C ASP A 370 -28.27 -3.40 16.37
N PRO A 371 -28.91 -4.37 17.05
CA PRO A 371 -30.21 -4.87 16.65
C PRO A 371 -31.37 -3.96 17.09
N ALA A 372 -31.10 -2.95 17.93
CA ALA A 372 -32.11 -2.06 18.50
C ALA A 372 -32.15 -0.66 17.84
N GLY A 373 -31.24 -0.36 16.90
CA GLY A 373 -31.21 0.92 16.18
C GLY A 373 -30.91 2.14 17.05
N VAL A 374 -30.28 1.93 18.21
CA VAL A 374 -29.91 2.96 19.19
C VAL A 374 -28.71 3.78 18.70
N VAL A 375 -27.82 3.19 17.88
CA VAL A 375 -26.69 3.84 17.24
C VAL A 375 -27.09 4.31 15.85
N ARG A 376 -27.63 5.54 15.75
CA ARG A 376 -27.86 6.19 14.46
C ARG A 376 -26.53 6.35 13.70
N GLY A 377 -26.32 5.54 12.67
CA GLY A 377 -25.25 5.74 11.69
C GLY A 377 -24.44 4.50 11.30
N VAL A 378 -24.58 3.38 12.00
CA VAL A 378 -23.89 2.12 11.65
C VAL A 378 -24.91 1.13 11.13
N GLY A 379 -25.04 1.03 9.80
CA GLY A 379 -25.96 0.08 9.18
C GLY A 379 -25.55 -1.38 9.44
N PRO A 380 -26.48 -2.34 9.37
CA PRO A 380 -26.21 -3.78 9.58
C PRO A 380 -25.12 -4.36 8.66
N GLY A 381 -24.76 -3.65 7.57
CA GLY A 381 -23.65 -4.01 6.69
C GLY A 381 -22.26 -3.93 7.33
N THR A 382 -22.05 -3.10 8.37
CA THR A 382 -20.70 -2.88 8.93
C THR A 382 -20.19 -4.09 9.74
N GLY A 383 -21.08 -4.75 10.48
CA GLY A 383 -20.77 -6.01 11.18
C GLY A 383 -20.51 -7.16 10.21
N ALA A 384 -21.30 -7.26 9.14
CA ALA A 384 -21.10 -8.26 8.08
C ALA A 384 -19.76 -8.05 7.34
N VAL A 385 -19.37 -6.80 7.06
CA VAL A 385 -18.07 -6.46 6.45
C VAL A 385 -16.92 -6.83 7.36
N LEU A 386 -17.01 -6.59 8.66
CA LEU A 386 -15.98 -7.03 9.62
C LEU A 386 -15.86 -8.55 9.67
N ILE A 387 -16.98 -9.28 9.74
CA ILE A 387 -16.99 -10.75 9.73
C ILE A 387 -16.36 -11.29 8.44
N LEU A 388 -16.74 -10.76 7.28
CA LEU A 388 -16.20 -11.17 5.97
C LEU A 388 -14.71 -10.84 5.82
N LEU A 389 -14.27 -9.67 6.30
CA LEU A 389 -12.87 -9.24 6.25
C LEU A 389 -11.98 -10.12 7.13
N THR A 390 -12.52 -10.62 8.25
CA THR A 390 -11.82 -11.53 9.14
C THR A 390 -11.76 -12.96 8.60
N ILE A 391 -12.85 -13.45 8.01
CA ILE A 391 -12.87 -14.74 7.30
C ILE A 391 -11.85 -14.70 6.14
N GLY A 392 -11.78 -13.58 5.41
CA GLY A 392 -10.78 -13.33 4.37
C GLY A 392 -9.35 -13.36 4.92
N LEU A 393 -9.06 -12.66 6.01
CA LEU A 393 -7.72 -12.63 6.63
C LEU A 393 -7.26 -14.00 7.16
N VAL A 394 -8.16 -14.78 7.76
CA VAL A 394 -7.84 -16.13 8.26
C VAL A 394 -7.66 -17.14 7.13
N ARG A 395 -8.46 -17.04 6.06
CA ARG A 395 -8.27 -17.89 4.87
C ARG A 395 -7.01 -17.51 4.09
N VAL A 396 -6.63 -16.24 4.05
CA VAL A 396 -5.33 -15.77 3.56
C VAL A 396 -4.19 -16.32 4.43
N ALA A 397 -4.34 -16.38 5.75
CA ALA A 397 -3.37 -17.00 6.65
C ALA A 397 -3.22 -18.52 6.42
N GLY A 398 -4.31 -19.24 6.13
CA GLY A 398 -4.28 -20.65 5.73
C GLY A 398 -3.66 -20.87 4.33
N LEU A 399 -3.97 -19.99 3.36
CA LEU A 399 -3.34 -19.96 2.03
C LEU A 399 -1.82 -19.71 2.08
N LEU A 400 -1.35 -18.97 3.08
CA LEU A 400 0.08 -18.73 3.31
C LEU A 400 0.82 -19.98 3.84
N ALA A 401 0.11 -21.02 4.26
CA ALA A 401 0.67 -22.24 4.85
C ALA A 401 0.77 -23.45 3.89
N GLY A 402 0.16 -23.42 2.68
CA GLY A 402 0.06 -24.60 1.79
C GLY A 402 0.79 -24.52 0.43
N PRO A 403 1.14 -25.67 -0.20
CA PRO A 403 1.80 -25.74 -1.51
C PRO A 403 0.78 -25.86 -2.67
N GLY A 404 0.53 -24.76 -3.40
CA GLY A 404 -0.35 -24.75 -4.59
C GLY A 404 -0.27 -23.49 -5.47
N GLY A 405 0.83 -22.73 -5.39
CA GLY A 405 0.85 -21.29 -5.69
C GLY A 405 0.87 -20.83 -7.16
N TRP A 406 0.88 -21.71 -8.17
CA TRP A 406 1.10 -21.29 -9.57
C TRP A 406 -0.19 -21.01 -10.36
N VAL A 407 -1.24 -21.82 -10.23
CA VAL A 407 -2.55 -21.55 -10.90
C VAL A 407 -3.33 -20.46 -10.18
N GLN A 408 -3.21 -20.40 -8.85
CA GLN A 408 -3.66 -19.29 -8.01
C GLN A 408 -2.93 -17.96 -8.33
N MET A 409 -1.77 -18.02 -8.98
CA MET A 409 -0.97 -16.86 -9.38
C MET A 409 -1.56 -16.13 -10.59
N ALA A 410 -2.12 -16.85 -11.56
CA ALA A 410 -2.72 -16.27 -12.77
C ALA A 410 -4.06 -15.59 -12.47
N GLY A 411 -4.91 -16.20 -11.64
CA GLY A 411 -6.19 -15.62 -11.20
C GLY A 411 -6.02 -14.35 -10.35
N LEU A 412 -4.98 -14.28 -9.52
CA LEU A 412 -4.65 -13.07 -8.74
C LEU A 412 -4.07 -11.94 -9.60
N ILE A 413 -3.37 -12.25 -10.69
CA ILE A 413 -2.86 -11.24 -11.65
C ILE A 413 -4.02 -10.65 -12.46
N ALA A 414 -5.03 -11.46 -12.81
CA ALA A 414 -6.25 -10.99 -13.46
C ALA A 414 -7.13 -10.09 -12.56
N LEU A 415 -7.12 -10.33 -11.24
CA LEU A 415 -7.93 -9.59 -10.25
C LEU A 415 -7.22 -8.42 -9.55
N ALA A 416 -5.88 -8.35 -9.57
CA ALA A 416 -5.13 -7.21 -9.03
C ALA A 416 -5.45 -5.88 -9.74
N GLY A 417 -6.20 -5.91 -10.84
CA GLY A 417 -6.77 -4.75 -11.52
C GLY A 417 -8.12 -4.26 -11.00
N LEU A 418 -8.74 -4.85 -9.95
CA LEU A 418 -10.12 -4.54 -9.51
C LEU A 418 -10.34 -4.49 -7.97
N PRO A 419 -10.66 -3.34 -7.32
CA PRO A 419 -11.32 -3.30 -6.01
C PRO A 419 -12.86 -3.41 -6.15
N PRO A 420 -13.59 -4.06 -5.22
CA PRO A 420 -13.16 -4.65 -3.94
C PRO A 420 -13.68 -6.09 -3.75
N PHE A 421 -12.86 -7.13 -3.93
CA PHE A 421 -13.28 -8.50 -3.57
C PHE A 421 -12.13 -9.29 -2.92
N ALA A 422 -12.12 -9.36 -1.59
CA ALA A 422 -11.28 -10.26 -0.81
C ALA A 422 -12.05 -11.47 -0.24
N GLY A 423 -13.29 -11.70 -0.70
CA GLY A 423 -14.23 -12.63 -0.06
C GLY A 423 -14.32 -14.06 -0.63
N PHE A 424 -13.85 -14.35 -1.84
CA PHE A 424 -14.36 -15.53 -2.57
C PHE A 424 -13.35 -16.67 -2.79
N ALA A 425 -12.70 -17.13 -1.72
CA ALA A 425 -11.86 -18.35 -1.76
C ALA A 425 -12.59 -19.59 -2.35
N GLY A 426 -13.92 -19.68 -2.18
CA GLY A 426 -14.76 -20.77 -2.69
C GLY A 426 -15.09 -20.66 -4.18
N ASP A 427 -15.31 -19.47 -4.71
CA ASP A 427 -15.63 -19.27 -6.13
C ASP A 427 -14.39 -19.50 -7.02
N PHE A 428 -13.19 -19.43 -6.46
CA PHE A 428 -11.96 -19.76 -7.18
C PHE A 428 -11.84 -21.25 -7.51
N ALA A 429 -12.37 -22.16 -6.69
CA ALA A 429 -12.40 -23.58 -7.04
C ALA A 429 -13.38 -23.84 -8.20
N VAL A 430 -14.45 -23.05 -8.29
CA VAL A 430 -15.45 -23.11 -9.37
C VAL A 430 -14.91 -22.47 -10.65
N VAL A 431 -14.25 -21.31 -10.57
CA VAL A 431 -13.55 -20.69 -11.71
C VAL A 431 -12.39 -21.58 -12.17
N GLU A 432 -11.63 -22.17 -11.24
CA GLU A 432 -10.53 -23.10 -11.56
C GLU A 432 -11.04 -24.38 -12.22
N ALA A 433 -12.10 -25.00 -11.69
CA ALA A 433 -12.76 -26.13 -12.34
C ALA A 433 -13.28 -25.74 -13.74
N ALA A 434 -13.92 -24.57 -13.85
CA ALA A 434 -14.40 -24.02 -15.12
C ALA A 434 -13.26 -23.78 -16.13
N MET A 435 -12.13 -23.18 -15.73
CA MET A 435 -10.99 -22.94 -16.64
C MET A 435 -10.29 -24.24 -17.06
N ARG A 436 -10.25 -25.24 -16.17
CA ARG A 436 -9.70 -26.57 -16.49
C ARG A 436 -10.58 -27.32 -17.49
N ASP A 437 -11.90 -27.21 -17.35
CA ASP A 437 -12.86 -27.84 -18.25
C ASP A 437 -12.97 -27.09 -19.58
N SER A 438 -12.97 -25.75 -19.55
CA SER A 438 -13.09 -24.91 -20.73
C SER A 438 -12.62 -23.48 -20.46
N VAL A 439 -11.59 -23.05 -21.20
CA VAL A 439 -11.12 -21.65 -21.20
C VAL A 439 -12.26 -20.67 -21.44
N TRP A 440 -13.24 -21.05 -22.28
CA TRP A 440 -14.43 -20.24 -22.59
C TRP A 440 -15.33 -20.05 -21.37
N LEU A 441 -15.55 -21.12 -20.60
CA LEU A 441 -16.41 -21.10 -19.41
C LEU A 441 -15.76 -20.27 -18.30
N GLY A 442 -14.44 -20.43 -18.12
CA GLY A 442 -13.62 -19.63 -17.22
C GLY A 442 -13.68 -18.12 -17.50
N SER A 443 -13.52 -17.74 -18.77
CA SER A 443 -13.59 -16.34 -19.20
C SER A 443 -14.99 -15.74 -19.04
N ALA A 444 -16.05 -16.50 -19.34
CA ALA A 444 -17.43 -16.05 -19.13
C ALA A 444 -17.75 -15.85 -17.65
N LEU A 445 -17.26 -16.74 -16.77
CA LEU A 445 -17.45 -16.65 -15.33
C LEU A 445 -16.72 -15.44 -14.73
N LEU A 446 -15.50 -15.16 -15.18
CA LEU A 446 -14.72 -13.97 -14.79
C LEU A 446 -15.40 -12.67 -15.24
N ALA A 447 -15.92 -12.62 -16.46
CA ALA A 447 -16.67 -11.47 -16.96
C ALA A 447 -17.97 -11.23 -16.17
N GLY A 448 -18.69 -12.31 -15.83
CA GLY A 448 -19.89 -12.25 -14.99
C GLY A 448 -19.60 -11.75 -13.57
N LEU A 449 -18.52 -12.23 -12.94
CA LEU A 449 -18.05 -11.77 -11.63
C LEU A 449 -17.64 -10.28 -11.64
N ALA A 450 -16.93 -9.85 -12.68
CA ALA A 450 -16.56 -8.45 -12.85
C ALA A 450 -17.78 -7.53 -13.04
N LEU A 451 -18.77 -7.97 -13.84
CA LEU A 451 -20.01 -7.24 -14.07
C LEU A 451 -20.86 -7.16 -12.80
N ALA A 452 -21.05 -8.28 -12.10
CA ALA A 452 -21.77 -8.33 -10.83
C ALA A 452 -21.10 -7.43 -9.78
N GLY A 453 -19.77 -7.42 -9.73
CA GLY A 453 -19.02 -6.56 -8.83
C GLY A 453 -19.16 -5.06 -9.14
N ALA A 454 -19.21 -4.70 -10.43
CA ALA A 454 -19.47 -3.33 -10.87
C ALA A 454 -20.91 -2.88 -10.54
N VAL A 455 -21.90 -3.76 -10.68
CA VAL A 455 -23.31 -3.50 -10.31
C VAL A 455 -23.44 -3.34 -8.79
N LEU A 456 -22.78 -4.20 -8.00
CA LEU A 456 -22.81 -4.15 -6.54
C LEU A 456 -22.13 -2.88 -6.00
N LEU A 457 -21.00 -2.47 -6.58
CA LEU A 457 -20.35 -1.18 -6.29
C LEU A 457 -21.26 0.02 -6.61
N GLY A 458 -22.05 -0.08 -7.68
CA GLY A 458 -23.06 0.90 -8.02
C GLY A 458 -24.23 0.94 -7.02
N ALA A 459 -24.57 -0.20 -6.42
CA ALA A 459 -25.69 -0.35 -5.50
C ALA A 459 -25.35 -0.05 -4.03
N ILE A 460 -24.10 -0.28 -3.58
CA ILE A 460 -23.70 -0.15 -2.15
C ILE A 460 -23.62 1.30 -1.67
N GLY A 461 -23.58 2.30 -2.56
CA GLY A 461 -24.04 3.65 -2.24
C GLY A 461 -23.54 4.27 -0.93
N ILE A 462 -22.29 4.05 -0.50
CA ILE A 462 -21.64 4.92 0.47
C ILE A 462 -21.26 6.18 -0.30
N VAL A 463 -22.26 7.04 -0.53
CA VAL A 463 -22.12 8.35 -1.15
C VAL A 463 -21.40 9.23 -0.11
N PRO A 464 -20.12 9.62 -0.31
CA PRO A 464 -19.60 10.76 0.42
C PRO A 464 -20.47 11.95 -0.03
N ALA A 465 -20.83 12.87 0.89
CA ALA A 465 -21.71 14.01 0.60
C ALA A 465 -21.24 14.95 -0.55
N ASN A 466 -20.14 14.62 -1.23
CA ASN A 466 -19.53 15.38 -2.30
C ASN A 466 -19.59 14.61 -3.65
N ASP A 467 -20.28 15.19 -4.63
CA ASP A 467 -20.45 14.70 -6.02
C ASP A 467 -19.14 14.39 -6.77
N ARG A 468 -17.99 14.86 -6.26
CA ARG A 468 -16.67 14.62 -6.85
C ARG A 468 -16.15 13.21 -6.55
N ALA A 469 -16.33 12.72 -5.33
CA ALA A 469 -15.89 11.38 -4.95
C ALA A 469 -16.76 10.30 -5.63
N ALA A 470 -18.06 10.55 -5.79
CA ALA A 470 -18.97 9.69 -6.55
C ALA A 470 -18.64 9.65 -8.06
N ARG A 471 -18.11 10.74 -8.63
CA ARG A 471 -17.62 10.75 -10.02
C ARG A 471 -16.27 10.05 -10.16
N ALA A 472 -15.36 10.24 -9.21
CA ALA A 472 -14.10 9.52 -9.17
C ALA A 472 -14.31 8.01 -9.02
N GLY A 473 -15.22 7.57 -8.14
CA GLY A 473 -15.60 6.17 -7.98
C GLY A 473 -16.20 5.55 -9.24
N ARG A 474 -17.08 6.29 -9.94
CA ARG A 474 -17.63 5.86 -11.24
C ARG A 474 -16.56 5.80 -12.34
N GLY A 475 -15.61 6.75 -12.35
CA GLY A 475 -14.48 6.75 -13.29
C GLY A 475 -13.55 5.57 -13.06
N VAL A 476 -13.25 5.26 -11.79
CA VAL A 476 -12.52 4.04 -11.42
C VAL A 476 -13.30 2.82 -11.88
N ALA A 477 -14.58 2.66 -11.52
CA ALA A 477 -15.42 1.53 -11.93
C ALA A 477 -15.52 1.35 -13.46
N ALA A 478 -15.52 2.43 -14.25
CA ALA A 478 -15.49 2.36 -15.71
C ALA A 478 -14.13 1.89 -16.25
N VAL A 479 -13.02 2.41 -15.73
CA VAL A 479 -11.66 1.96 -16.10
C VAL A 479 -11.47 0.49 -15.72
N MET A 480 -12.01 0.10 -14.59
CA MET A 480 -12.04 -1.26 -14.04
C MET A 480 -12.79 -2.22 -14.97
N LEU A 481 -14.00 -1.85 -15.41
CA LEU A 481 -14.77 -2.61 -16.40
C LEU A 481 -14.04 -2.73 -17.75
N ILE A 482 -13.34 -1.68 -18.19
CA ILE A 482 -12.54 -1.72 -19.42
C ILE A 482 -11.34 -2.66 -19.25
N VAL A 483 -10.63 -2.59 -18.14
CA VAL A 483 -9.50 -3.49 -17.85
C VAL A 483 -9.96 -4.93 -17.70
N ALA A 484 -11.08 -5.18 -17.03
CA ALA A 484 -11.71 -6.50 -16.92
C ALA A 484 -12.13 -7.05 -18.29
N GLY A 485 -12.75 -6.20 -19.12
CA GLY A 485 -13.12 -6.55 -20.50
C GLY A 485 -11.88 -6.85 -21.35
N LEU A 486 -10.82 -6.07 -21.24
CA LEU A 486 -9.56 -6.31 -21.97
C LEU A 486 -8.87 -7.59 -21.51
N ILE A 487 -8.87 -7.90 -20.20
CA ILE A 487 -8.31 -9.14 -19.66
C ILE A 487 -9.17 -10.35 -20.06
N GLY A 488 -10.49 -10.21 -20.13
CA GLY A 488 -11.41 -11.26 -20.56
C GLY A 488 -11.39 -11.53 -22.07
N VAL A 489 -11.18 -10.49 -22.89
CA VAL A 489 -11.16 -10.55 -24.37
C VAL A 489 -9.76 -10.81 -24.93
N ALA A 490 -8.68 -10.49 -24.21
CA ALA A 490 -7.31 -10.76 -24.68
C ALA A 490 -7.06 -12.26 -24.97
N PRO A 491 -7.52 -13.22 -24.15
CA PRO A 491 -7.43 -14.65 -24.49
C PRO A 491 -8.23 -15.02 -25.75
N TRP A 492 -9.39 -14.39 -25.98
CA TRP A 492 -10.20 -14.58 -27.20
C TRP A 492 -9.44 -14.13 -28.46
N LEU A 493 -8.74 -13.00 -28.40
CA LEU A 493 -7.98 -12.47 -29.53
C LEU A 493 -6.70 -13.26 -29.80
N ILE A 494 -6.07 -13.81 -28.76
CA ILE A 494 -4.84 -14.60 -28.89
C ILE A 494 -5.15 -16.01 -29.44
N ALA A 495 -6.27 -16.62 -29.02
CA ALA A 495 -6.66 -17.96 -29.45
C ALA A 495 -7.26 -18.02 -30.88
N GLY A 496 -7.71 -16.89 -31.45
CA GLY A 496 -8.22 -16.83 -32.82
C GLY A 496 -7.16 -16.56 -33.90
N ILE A 497 -5.89 -16.36 -33.52
CA ILE A 497 -4.76 -16.05 -34.42
C ILE A 497 -3.86 -17.28 -34.67
N GLY A 498 -4.06 -18.38 -33.94
CA GLY A 498 -3.45 -19.68 -34.19
C GLY A 498 -4.51 -20.71 -34.53
#